data_AF-A0A847D9R8-F1
#
_entry.id   AF-A0A847D9R8-F1
#
_cell.length_a   1.000
_cell.length_b   1.000
_cell.length_c   1.000
_cell.angle_alpha   90.00
_cell.angle_beta   90.00
_cell.angle_gamma   90.00
#
_symmetry.space_group_name_H-M   'P 1'
#
loop_
_entity.id
_entity.type
_entity.pdbx_description
1 polymer ?
#
loop_
_entity_poly.entity_id
_entity_poly.type
_entity_poly.pdbx_seq_one_letter_code
_entity_poly.pdbx_strand_id
1 'polypeptide(L)'
;MIRKRQISLLIISLLIFLCFHILCQASETITYTYDDLDRLTSVEYAGAGSISYVYNKAGNIINITISVTNSTIVDSDNDGIADDWEMMHFNSLETASPTSDADGDRYSDLWEYLNWRDGLLDPSGKTFSPNIKNASRARGYGEGLEPRAFISAPWIPLLLGE
;
A
#
# COMPACT_ATOMS: atom_id res chain seq x y z
N MET A 1 -49.31 33.32 15.73
CA MET A 1 -48.83 31.97 16.11
C MET A 1 -48.51 31.05 14.91
N ILE A 2 -48.99 31.34 13.69
CA ILE A 2 -48.79 30.51 12.47
C ILE A 2 -47.36 30.55 11.90
N ARG A 3 -46.65 31.69 11.94
CA ARG A 3 -45.31 31.83 11.33
C ARG A 3 -44.22 30.94 11.97
N LYS A 4 -44.25 30.75 13.30
CA LYS A 4 -43.28 29.89 14.00
C LYS A 4 -43.46 28.41 13.66
N ARG A 5 -44.72 27.95 13.48
CA ARG A 5 -45.04 26.56 13.10
C ARG A 5 -44.64 26.26 11.66
N GLN A 6 -44.78 27.24 10.75
CA GLN A 6 -44.36 27.12 9.35
C GLN A 6 -42.83 27.08 9.19
N ILE A 7 -42.10 27.93 9.91
CA ILE A 7 -40.62 27.91 9.91
C ILE A 7 -40.08 26.58 10.49
N SER A 8 -40.70 26.06 11.56
CA SER A 8 -40.32 24.77 12.14
C SER A 8 -40.52 23.59 11.19
N LEU A 9 -41.61 23.57 10.41
CA LEU A 9 -41.87 22.50 9.44
C LEU A 9 -40.92 22.56 8.24
N LEU A 10 -40.55 23.77 7.79
CA LEU A 10 -39.58 23.96 6.71
C LEU A 10 -38.17 23.51 7.13
N ILE A 11 -37.74 23.81 8.37
CA ILE A 11 -36.46 23.36 8.90
C ILE A 11 -36.42 21.84 9.05
N ILE A 12 -37.49 21.22 9.56
CA ILE A 12 -37.57 19.76 9.68
C ILE A 12 -37.54 19.09 8.29
N SER A 13 -38.24 19.63 7.30
CA SER A 13 -38.20 19.14 5.91
C SER A 13 -36.80 19.28 5.30
N LEU A 14 -36.10 20.39 5.55
CA LEU A 14 -34.74 20.62 5.07
C LEU A 14 -33.75 19.66 5.75
N LEU A 15 -33.90 19.41 7.05
CA LEU A 15 -33.09 18.45 7.80
C LEU A 15 -33.33 17.02 7.35
N ILE A 16 -34.57 16.63 7.02
CA ILE A 16 -34.88 15.31 6.45
C ILE A 16 -34.29 15.16 5.06
N PHE A 17 -34.35 16.20 4.22
CA PHE A 17 -33.77 16.18 2.87
C PHE A 17 -32.24 16.12 2.89
N LEU A 18 -31.61 16.87 3.80
CA LEU A 18 -30.17 16.86 4.04
C LEU A 18 -29.73 15.51 4.64
N CYS A 19 -30.50 14.96 5.58
CA CYS A 19 -30.27 13.63 6.16
C CYS A 19 -30.39 12.52 5.09
N PHE A 20 -31.35 12.61 4.17
CA PHE A 20 -31.48 11.68 3.05
C PHE A 20 -30.32 11.77 2.05
N HIS A 21 -29.76 12.98 1.85
CA HIS A 21 -28.53 13.19 1.07
C HIS A 21 -27.28 12.64 1.77
N ILE A 22 -27.21 12.74 3.10
CA ILE A 22 -26.09 12.27 3.92
C ILE A 22 -26.13 10.73 4.11
N LEU A 23 -27.30 10.10 4.00
CA LEU A 23 -27.48 8.65 4.18
C LEU A 23 -27.16 7.80 2.95
N CYS A 24 -26.95 8.40 1.77
CA CYS A 24 -26.50 7.68 0.58
C CYS A 24 -24.97 7.70 0.51
N GLN A 25 -24.32 7.10 1.50
CA GLN A 25 -22.87 6.86 1.46
C GLN A 25 -22.59 5.82 0.37
N ALA A 26 -21.58 6.11 -0.45
CA ALA A 26 -21.25 5.48 -1.71
C ALA A 26 -21.30 3.94 -1.66
N SER A 27 -21.97 3.33 -2.65
CA SER A 27 -21.79 1.90 -2.94
C SER A 27 -20.38 1.71 -3.48
N GLU A 28 -19.49 1.12 -2.68
CA GLU A 28 -18.18 0.68 -3.15
C GLU A 28 -18.41 -0.41 -4.21
N THR A 29 -18.05 -0.10 -5.44
CA THR A 29 -18.23 -1.01 -6.58
C THR A 29 -17.01 -1.94 -6.65
N ILE A 30 -17.27 -3.23 -6.86
CA ILE A 30 -16.21 -4.20 -7.20
C ILE A 30 -16.28 -4.45 -8.71
N THR A 31 -15.20 -4.11 -9.42
CA THR A 31 -15.11 -4.31 -10.87
C THR A 31 -14.31 -5.57 -11.17
N TYR A 32 -14.88 -6.44 -12.01
CA TYR A 32 -14.21 -7.65 -12.50
C TYR A 32 -13.89 -7.48 -13.97
N THR A 33 -12.67 -7.82 -14.38
CA THR A 33 -12.26 -7.86 -15.79
C THR A 33 -11.85 -9.28 -16.18
N TYR A 34 -12.10 -9.63 -17.43
CA TYR A 34 -11.84 -10.95 -17.97
C TYR A 34 -11.06 -10.83 -19.27
N ASP A 35 -10.32 -11.88 -19.63
CA ASP A 35 -9.71 -12.03 -20.96
C ASP A 35 -10.69 -12.64 -21.98
N ASP A 36 -10.25 -12.76 -23.24
CA ASP A 36 -11.03 -13.35 -24.34
C ASP A 36 -11.42 -14.83 -24.13
N LEU A 37 -10.88 -15.48 -23.10
CA LEU A 37 -11.19 -16.85 -22.72
C LEU A 37 -12.10 -16.92 -21.47
N ASP A 38 -12.74 -15.80 -21.11
CA ASP A 38 -13.61 -15.63 -19.93
C ASP A 38 -12.90 -15.94 -18.60
N ARG A 39 -11.59 -15.73 -18.51
CA ARG A 39 -10.82 -15.92 -17.27
C ARG A 39 -10.60 -14.58 -16.58
N LEU A 40 -10.74 -14.56 -15.25
CA LEU A 40 -10.63 -13.35 -14.44
C LEU A 40 -9.22 -12.77 -14.46
N THR A 41 -9.03 -11.58 -15.01
CA THR A 41 -7.72 -10.90 -15.11
C THR A 41 -7.51 -9.83 -14.05
N SER A 42 -8.57 -9.21 -13.53
CA SER A 42 -8.45 -8.24 -12.44
C SER A 42 -9.73 -8.11 -11.62
N VAL A 43 -9.56 -7.91 -10.32
CA VAL A 43 -10.59 -7.49 -9.36
C VAL A 43 -10.18 -6.13 -8.82
N GLU A 44 -11.02 -5.13 -8.99
CA GLU A 44 -10.81 -3.78 -8.46
C GLU A 44 -11.85 -3.50 -7.39
N TYR A 45 -11.39 -3.20 -6.17
CA TYR A 45 -12.18 -2.80 -5.03
C TYR A 45 -12.15 -1.28 -4.93
N ALA A 46 -13.27 -0.62 -5.21
CA ALA A 46 -13.36 0.83 -5.11
C ALA A 46 -12.89 1.32 -3.72
N GLY A 47 -11.81 2.11 -3.70
CA GLY A 47 -11.23 2.67 -2.47
C GLY A 47 -10.25 1.76 -1.71
N ALA A 48 -10.23 0.44 -1.99
CA ALA A 48 -9.34 -0.51 -1.30
C ALA A 48 -8.19 -1.05 -2.18
N GLY A 49 -8.29 -0.94 -3.50
CA GLY A 49 -7.21 -1.28 -4.44
C GLY A 49 -7.58 -2.38 -5.42
N SER A 50 -6.60 -3.11 -5.97
CA SER A 50 -6.85 -4.12 -7.01
C SER A 50 -5.97 -5.37 -6.88
N ILE A 51 -6.46 -6.48 -7.42
CA ILE A 51 -5.73 -7.75 -7.58
C ILE A 51 -5.75 -8.09 -9.07
N SER A 52 -4.58 -8.30 -9.68
CA SER A 52 -4.43 -8.69 -11.09
C SER A 52 -3.80 -10.07 -11.23
N TYR A 53 -4.25 -10.82 -12.24
CA TYR A 53 -3.79 -12.18 -12.54
C TYR A 53 -3.21 -12.26 -13.95
N VAL A 54 -2.07 -12.94 -14.10
CA VAL A 54 -1.49 -13.27 -15.40
C VAL A 54 -1.51 -14.78 -15.60
N TYR A 55 -2.04 -15.22 -16.73
CA TYR A 55 -2.11 -16.63 -17.09
C TYR A 55 -1.13 -16.98 -18.21
N ASN A 56 -0.59 -18.20 -18.16
CA ASN A 56 0.11 -18.79 -19.31
C ASN A 56 -0.89 -19.36 -20.34
N LYS A 57 -0.37 -19.84 -21.47
CA LYS A 57 -1.18 -20.49 -22.53
C LYS A 57 -1.90 -21.77 -22.08
N ALA A 58 -1.40 -22.44 -21.04
CA ALA A 58 -2.02 -23.64 -20.47
C ALA A 58 -3.13 -23.31 -19.46
N GLY A 59 -3.35 -22.02 -19.14
CA GLY A 59 -4.38 -21.59 -18.20
C GLY A 59 -3.95 -21.57 -16.74
N ASN A 60 -2.66 -21.69 -16.43
CA ASN A 60 -2.18 -21.56 -15.06
C ASN A 60 -1.80 -20.11 -14.76
N ILE A 61 -2.05 -19.68 -13.53
CA ILE A 61 -1.61 -18.38 -13.02
C ILE A 61 -0.09 -18.42 -12.87
N ILE A 62 0.58 -17.46 -13.50
CA ILE A 62 2.04 -17.30 -13.43
C ILE A 62 2.45 -16.02 -12.70
N ASN A 63 1.53 -15.09 -12.47
CA ASN A 63 1.77 -13.90 -11.66
C ASN A 63 0.47 -13.42 -11.00
N ILE A 64 0.59 -12.90 -9.78
CA ILE A 64 -0.48 -12.22 -9.04
C ILE A 64 0.09 -10.88 -8.57
N THR A 65 -0.61 -9.78 -8.84
CA THR A 65 -0.20 -8.43 -8.40
C THR A 65 -1.30 -7.83 -7.54
N ILE A 66 -0.97 -7.38 -6.33
CA ILE A 66 -1.90 -6.74 -5.39
C ILE A 66 -1.49 -5.28 -5.24
N SER A 67 -2.43 -4.36 -5.40
CA SER A 67 -2.27 -2.92 -5.18
C SER A 67 -3.30 -2.49 -4.14
N VAL A 68 -2.89 -1.78 -3.09
CA VAL A 68 -3.80 -1.29 -2.05
C VAL A 68 -3.79 0.23 -2.12
N THR A 69 -4.96 0.85 -2.32
CA THR A 69 -5.06 2.32 -2.53
C THR A 69 -5.17 3.12 -1.23
N ASN A 70 -5.45 2.45 -0.11
CA ASN A 70 -5.43 3.02 1.23
C ASN A 70 -4.61 2.11 2.14
N SER A 71 -3.30 2.03 1.89
CA SER A 71 -2.40 1.77 3.02
C SER A 71 -2.48 3.03 3.87
N THR A 72 -3.28 3.00 4.93
CA THR A 72 -3.24 4.00 6.00
C THR A 72 -1.90 3.83 6.72
N ILE A 73 -0.82 4.20 6.06
CA ILE A 73 0.49 4.31 6.67
C ILE A 73 0.41 5.62 7.46
N VAL A 74 -0.11 5.50 8.68
CA VAL A 74 0.02 6.56 9.66
C VAL A 74 1.50 6.61 10.01
N ASP A 75 2.07 7.81 9.91
CA ASP A 75 3.47 8.14 10.18
C ASP A 75 3.40 9.45 10.97
N SER A 76 3.33 9.32 12.30
CA SER A 76 3.02 10.40 13.24
C SER A 76 4.22 11.30 13.49
N ASP A 77 5.44 10.77 13.39
CA ASP A 77 6.69 11.51 13.59
C ASP A 77 7.34 11.94 12.25
N ASN A 78 6.75 11.54 11.12
CA ASN A 78 7.10 11.92 9.76
C ASN A 78 8.51 11.51 9.33
N ASP A 79 8.97 10.37 9.82
CA ASP A 79 10.29 9.84 9.52
C ASP A 79 10.31 8.91 8.29
N GLY A 80 9.13 8.53 7.77
CA GLY A 80 8.96 7.65 6.62
C GLY A 80 8.80 6.16 6.96
N ILE A 81 8.72 5.82 8.24
CA ILE A 81 8.36 4.51 8.79
C ILE A 81 6.90 4.57 9.26
N ALA A 82 6.19 3.44 9.30
CA ALA A 82 4.79 3.41 9.71
C ALA A 82 4.64 3.22 11.22
N ASP A 83 3.75 3.98 11.87
CA ASP A 83 3.42 3.85 13.30
C ASP A 83 3.12 2.39 13.70
N ASP A 84 2.32 1.69 12.87
CA ASP A 84 1.94 0.30 13.13
C ASP A 84 3.15 -0.65 13.13
N TRP A 85 4.14 -0.38 12.26
CA TRP A 85 5.36 -1.17 12.17
C TRP A 85 6.28 -0.88 13.37
N GLU A 86 6.45 0.39 13.72
CA GLU A 86 7.24 0.81 14.87
C GLU A 86 6.66 0.27 16.19
N MET A 87 5.34 0.35 16.34
CA MET A 87 4.64 -0.19 17.50
C MET A 87 4.74 -1.72 17.59
N MET A 88 4.73 -2.43 16.46
CA MET A 88 4.87 -3.89 16.43
C MET A 88 6.27 -4.35 16.87
N HIS A 89 7.32 -3.61 16.48
CA HIS A 89 8.71 -4.04 16.69
C HIS A 89 9.36 -3.44 17.93
N PHE A 90 9.03 -2.19 18.26
CA PHE A 90 9.69 -1.42 19.32
C PHE A 90 8.74 -0.97 20.42
N ASN A 91 7.42 -1.02 20.18
CA ASN A 91 6.41 -0.46 21.10
C ASN A 91 6.70 1.03 21.43
N SER A 92 7.23 1.76 20.45
CA SER A 92 7.69 3.15 20.51
C SER A 92 7.74 3.72 19.10
N LEU A 93 7.33 4.99 18.94
CA LEU A 93 7.39 5.76 17.69
C LEU A 93 8.69 6.57 17.55
N GLU A 94 9.69 6.34 18.41
CA GLU A 94 10.95 7.11 18.38
C GLU A 94 12.19 6.21 18.26
N THR A 95 12.01 4.89 18.35
CA THR A 95 13.14 3.94 18.41
C THR A 95 13.60 3.54 17.02
N ALA A 96 12.67 3.37 16.10
CA ALA A 96 12.98 3.26 14.69
C ALA A 96 13.25 4.66 14.13
N SER A 97 14.13 4.75 13.15
CA SER A 97 14.39 5.96 12.39
C SER A 97 15.00 5.59 11.03
N PRO A 98 15.07 6.52 10.07
CA PRO A 98 15.70 6.28 8.77
C PRO A 98 17.15 5.80 8.82
N THR A 99 17.83 6.10 9.93
CA THR A 99 19.28 5.93 10.09
C THR A 99 19.68 5.00 11.22
N SER A 100 18.75 4.59 12.08
CA SER A 100 19.02 3.62 13.13
C SER A 100 19.08 2.22 12.54
N ASP A 101 19.83 1.36 13.22
CA ASP A 101 20.06 -0.05 12.90
C ASP A 101 20.00 -0.77 14.26
N ALA A 102 18.80 -1.13 14.67
CA ALA A 102 18.55 -1.57 16.04
C ALA A 102 19.21 -2.92 16.35
N ASP A 103 19.34 -3.81 15.36
CA ASP A 103 19.95 -5.11 15.55
C ASP A 103 21.44 -5.18 15.18
N GLY A 104 21.97 -4.20 14.44
CA GLY A 104 23.37 -4.07 14.07
C GLY A 104 23.79 -4.99 12.93
N ASP A 105 22.93 -5.19 11.93
CA ASP A 105 23.18 -5.99 10.74
C ASP A 105 23.50 -5.18 9.48
N ARG A 106 23.52 -3.84 9.61
CA ARG A 106 23.78 -2.84 8.55
C ARG A 106 22.62 -2.63 7.58
N TYR A 107 21.43 -3.10 7.90
CA TYR A 107 20.19 -2.60 7.35
C TYR A 107 19.63 -1.55 8.31
N SER A 108 19.31 -0.35 7.82
CA SER A 108 18.61 0.60 8.69
C SER A 108 17.17 0.16 8.88
N ASP A 109 16.55 0.57 9.99
CA ASP A 109 15.17 0.22 10.32
C ASP A 109 14.21 0.63 9.18
N LEU A 110 14.48 1.76 8.50
CA LEU A 110 13.74 2.16 7.29
C LEU A 110 13.90 1.17 6.14
N TRP A 111 15.10 0.67 5.86
CA TRP A 111 15.26 -0.33 4.80
C TRP A 111 14.54 -1.62 5.11
N GLU A 112 14.54 -2.03 6.37
CA GLU A 112 13.81 -3.21 6.80
C GLU A 112 12.30 -3.01 6.68
N TYR A 113 11.80 -1.85 7.08
CA TYR A 113 10.41 -1.45 6.85
C TYR A 113 10.04 -1.48 5.36
N LEU A 114 10.86 -0.88 4.49
CA LEU A 114 10.62 -0.87 3.05
C LEU A 114 10.65 -2.29 2.46
N ASN A 115 11.61 -3.13 2.88
CA ASN A 115 11.69 -4.52 2.43
C ASN A 115 10.48 -5.34 2.93
N TRP A 116 10.05 -5.13 4.18
CA TRP A 116 8.85 -5.75 4.74
C TRP A 116 7.59 -5.34 3.99
N ARG A 117 7.41 -4.03 3.75
CA ARG A 117 6.28 -3.46 3.00
C ARG A 117 6.21 -4.00 1.58
N ASP A 118 7.37 -4.18 0.95
CA ASP A 118 7.48 -4.69 -0.43
C ASP A 118 7.49 -6.23 -0.49
N GLY A 119 7.37 -6.92 0.66
CA GLY A 119 7.30 -8.38 0.75
C GLY A 119 8.61 -9.10 0.38
N LEU A 120 9.75 -8.41 0.51
CA LEU A 120 11.07 -8.97 0.22
C LEU A 120 11.58 -9.81 1.39
N LEU A 121 12.31 -10.87 1.05
CA LEU A 121 12.93 -11.78 2.01
C LEU A 121 14.45 -11.65 1.96
N ASP A 122 15.08 -11.85 3.11
CA ASP A 122 16.52 -11.98 3.23
C ASP A 122 17.05 -13.22 2.46
N PRO A 123 18.36 -13.36 2.25
CA PRO A 123 18.97 -14.53 1.60
C PRO A 123 18.68 -15.85 2.30
N SER A 124 18.31 -15.81 3.58
CA SER A 124 17.91 -16.97 4.38
C SER A 124 16.45 -17.37 4.17
N GLY A 125 15.67 -16.59 3.40
CA GLY A 125 14.23 -16.80 3.17
C GLY A 125 13.35 -16.30 4.32
N LYS A 126 13.86 -15.42 5.18
CA LYS A 126 13.13 -14.80 6.29
C LYS A 126 12.73 -13.37 5.93
N THR A 127 11.74 -12.82 6.62
CA THR A 127 11.42 -11.41 6.53
C THR A 127 12.55 -10.57 7.13
N PHE A 128 12.81 -9.40 6.55
CA PHE A 128 13.66 -8.41 7.20
C PHE A 128 13.06 -8.00 8.53
N SER A 129 13.87 -8.02 9.58
CA SER A 129 13.40 -7.95 10.96
C SER A 129 14.28 -7.00 11.77
N PRO A 130 13.76 -5.88 12.27
CA PRO A 130 14.58 -4.84 12.95
C PRO A 130 15.12 -5.24 14.32
N ASN A 131 14.73 -6.41 14.79
CA ASN A 131 15.15 -6.95 16.09
C ASN A 131 16.03 -8.19 15.93
N ILE A 132 16.25 -8.68 14.70
CA ILE A 132 16.94 -9.95 14.43
C ILE A 132 17.77 -9.83 13.16
N LYS A 133 19.10 -9.88 13.34
CA LYS A 133 20.07 -9.74 12.25
C LYS A 133 19.70 -10.52 11.00
N ASN A 134 19.49 -9.79 9.92
CA ASN A 134 19.23 -10.32 8.61
C ASN A 134 20.53 -10.82 7.97
N ALA A 135 20.42 -11.76 7.03
CA ALA A 135 21.59 -12.20 6.28
C ALA A 135 22.08 -11.10 5.32
N SER A 136 23.39 -10.85 5.36
CA SER A 136 24.07 -9.89 4.47
C SER A 136 23.85 -10.21 2.98
N ARG A 137 23.83 -9.16 2.12
CA ARG A 137 23.66 -9.24 0.65
C ARG A 137 22.25 -9.62 0.18
N ALA A 138 21.23 -9.22 0.92
CA ALA A 138 19.83 -9.42 0.58
C ALA A 138 19.37 -8.65 -0.66
N ARG A 139 18.47 -9.21 -1.48
CA ARG A 139 17.83 -8.43 -2.56
C ARG A 139 16.84 -7.44 -1.95
N GLY A 140 17.04 -6.14 -2.12
CA GLY A 140 16.17 -5.10 -1.57
C GLY A 140 16.89 -3.79 -1.30
N TYR A 141 16.30 -2.94 -0.45
CA TYR A 141 16.95 -1.73 0.07
C TYR A 141 18.05 -2.12 1.06
N GLY A 142 19.28 -1.59 0.92
CA GLY A 142 20.45 -2.01 1.72
C GLY A 142 21.78 -1.37 1.29
N GLU A 143 22.79 -1.36 2.18
CA GLU A 143 24.14 -0.88 1.84
C GLU A 143 24.83 -1.79 0.81
N GLY A 144 25.27 -1.19 -0.31
CA GLY A 144 26.12 -1.87 -1.30
C GLY A 144 25.37 -2.66 -2.37
N LEU A 145 24.05 -2.52 -2.46
CA LEU A 145 23.27 -3.05 -3.57
C LEU A 145 22.56 -1.88 -4.22
N GLU A 146 23.00 -1.54 -5.44
CA GLU A 146 22.21 -0.73 -6.36
C GLU A 146 20.77 -1.24 -6.26
N PRO A 147 19.79 -0.39 -5.89
CA PRO A 147 18.40 -0.79 -5.95
C PRO A 147 18.21 -1.20 -7.40
N ARG A 148 18.09 -2.50 -7.65
CA ARG A 148 17.74 -2.99 -8.99
C ARG A 148 16.35 -2.44 -9.17
N ALA A 149 16.33 -1.30 -9.85
CA ALA A 149 15.20 -0.41 -9.92
C ALA A 149 13.95 -1.23 -10.16
N PHE A 150 12.90 -0.92 -9.42
CA PHE A 150 11.56 -1.15 -9.92
C PHE A 150 11.58 -0.72 -11.39
N ILE A 151 11.42 -1.68 -12.30
CA ILE A 151 11.37 -1.39 -13.74
C ILE A 151 10.03 -0.74 -14.00
N SER A 152 9.95 0.55 -13.69
CA SER A 152 8.87 1.46 -14.07
C SER A 152 9.46 2.86 -14.34
N ALA A 153 10.33 2.95 -15.34
CA ALA A 153 10.56 4.21 -16.05
C ALA A 153 10.83 3.95 -17.55
N PRO A 154 10.22 4.72 -18.46
CA PRO A 154 10.14 4.41 -19.88
C PRO A 154 11.45 4.74 -20.61
N TRP A 155 11.77 3.88 -21.59
CA TRP A 155 12.72 4.01 -22.69
C TRP A 155 13.33 5.42 -22.92
N ILE A 156 14.63 5.57 -22.65
CA ILE A 156 15.47 6.61 -23.25
C ILE A 156 16.26 5.96 -24.39
N PRO A 157 16.07 6.36 -25.67
CA PRO A 157 16.87 5.81 -26.76
C PRO A 157 18.26 6.48 -26.73
N LEU A 158 19.31 5.70 -26.47
CA LEU A 158 20.68 6.18 -26.63
C LEU A 158 21.13 5.88 -28.07
N LEU A 159 21.34 6.95 -28.85
CA LEU A 159 22.03 6.94 -30.14
C LEU A 159 23.37 6.18 -30.02
N LEU A 160 23.56 5.14 -30.82
CA LEU A 160 24.91 4.70 -31.18
C LEU A 160 25.45 5.65 -32.25
N GLY A 161 26.50 6.39 -31.92
CA GLY A 161 27.42 6.93 -32.90
C GLY A 161 28.60 5.97 -33.02
N GLU A 162 28.71 5.34 -34.19
CA GLU A 162 29.95 4.98 -34.88
C GLU A 162 29.77 5.46 -36.33
#